data_AF-A0A959Z566-F1
#
_entry.id   AF-A0A959Z566-F1
#
_cell.length_a   1.000
_cell.length_b   1.000
_cell.length_c   1.000
_cell.angle_alpha   90.00
_cell.angle_beta   90.00
_cell.angle_gamma   90.00
#
_symmetry.space_group_name_H-M   'P 1'
#
loop_
_entity.id
_entity.type
_entity.pdbx_description
1 polymer ?
#
loop_
_entity_poly.entity_id
_entity_poly.type
_entity_poly.pdbx_seq_one_letter_code
_entity_poly.pdbx_strand_id
1 'polypeptide(L)' 'FDWSTAPDELAMGAGFGLRFDPEVIVVRLDLATPLRRPDLPAGDRWTFDDQQPRLSDNFILNFAIGYPF' A
#
# COMPACT_ATOMS: atom_id res chain seq x y z
N PHE A 1 19.50 18.39 -8.55
CA PHE A 1 18.75 17.14 -8.40
C PHE A 1 19.74 16.02 -8.61
N ASP A 2 19.92 15.13 -7.64
CA ASP A 2 20.81 13.99 -7.78
C ASP A 2 20.01 12.80 -8.30
N TRP A 3 20.29 12.40 -9.54
CA TRP A 3 19.55 11.31 -10.19
C TRP A 3 20.01 9.92 -9.71
N SER A 4 21.13 9.84 -8.99
CA SER A 4 21.68 8.56 -8.52
C SER A 4 20.93 7.98 -7.32
N THR A 5 20.26 8.82 -6.51
CA THR A 5 19.46 8.39 -5.34
C THR A 5 17.98 8.18 -5.65
N ALA A 6 17.51 8.66 -6.80
CA ALA A 6 16.10 8.55 -7.19
C ALA A 6 15.53 7.11 -7.16
N PRO A 7 16.28 6.06 -7.56
CA PRO A 7 15.80 4.69 -7.42
C PRO A 7 15.66 4.21 -5.97
N ASP A 8 16.42 4.80 -5.04
CA ASP A 8 16.46 4.42 -3.63
C ASP A 8 15.36 5.06 -2.80
N GLU A 9 14.88 6.21 -3.24
CA GLU A 9 13.79 6.96 -2.62
C GLU A 9 12.41 6.51 -3.12
N LEU A 10 12.36 5.56 -4.06
CA LEU A 10 11.11 5.05 -4.64
C LEU A 10 10.41 4.08 -3.69
N ALA A 11 9.27 4.51 -3.14
CA ALA A 11 8.33 3.64 -2.44
C ALA A 11 7.49 2.84 -3.45
N MET A 12 7.29 1.55 -3.17
CA MET A 12 6.45 0.68 -4.00
C MET A 12 5.47 -0.08 -3.12
N GLY A 13 4.24 -0.22 -3.58
CA GLY A 13 3.21 -1.00 -2.93
C GLY A 13 2.37 -1.76 -3.95
N ALA A 14 1.78 -2.86 -3.51
CA ALA A 14 0.78 -3.60 -4.25
C ALA A 14 -0.50 -3.66 -3.43
N GLY A 15 -1.64 -3.80 -4.10
CA GLY A 15 -2.92 -3.89 -3.40
C GLY A 15 -4.03 -4.42 -4.29
N PHE A 16 -5.11 -4.81 -3.65
CA PHE A 16 -6.34 -5.27 -4.26
C PHE A 16 -7.52 -4.52 -3.68
N GLY A 17 -8.45 -4.10 -4.54
CA GLY A 17 -9.64 -3.35 -4.15
C GLY A 17 -10.92 -4.02 -4.65
N LEU A 18 -11.94 -4.03 -3.80
CA LEU A 18 -13.30 -4.38 -4.13
C LEU A 18 -14.16 -3.12 -4.15
N ARG A 19 -14.88 -2.92 -5.25
CA ARG A 19 -15.85 -1.84 -5.41
C ARG A 19 -17.23 -2.42 -5.64
N PHE A 20 -18.18 -2.00 -4.81
CA PHE A 20 -19.60 -2.33 -4.95
C PHE A 20 -20.40 -1.04 -5.11
N ASP A 21 -21.24 -0.98 -6.14
CA ASP A 21 -21.92 0.24 -6.59
C ASP A 21 -23.43 0.00 -6.77
N PRO A 22 -24.19 -0.18 -5.67
CA PRO A 22 -25.65 -0.19 -5.71
C PRO A 22 -26.20 1.23 -5.88
N GLU A 23 -27.44 1.36 -6.38
CA GLU A 23 -28.07 2.64 -6.78
C GLU A 23 -28.04 3.77 -5.73
N VAL A 24 -27.91 3.45 -4.45
CA VAL A 24 -28.03 4.43 -3.35
C VAL A 24 -26.70 4.75 -2.68
N ILE A 25 -25.72 3.84 -2.71
CA ILE A 25 -24.45 3.99 -1.98
C ILE A 25 -23.31 3.33 -2.75
N VAL A 26 -22.10 3.89 -2.69
CA VAL A 26 -20.89 3.24 -3.20
C VAL A 26 -20.07 2.75 -2.02
N VAL A 27 -19.67 1.48 -2.03
CA VAL A 27 -18.82 0.88 -1.00
C VAL A 27 -17.50 0.44 -1.62
N ARG A 28 -16.40 0.76 -0.95
CA ARG A 28 -15.05 0.32 -1.32
C ARG A 28 -14.35 -0.34 -0.15
N LEU A 29 -13.68 -1.43 -0.45
CA LEU A 29 -12.76 -2.12 0.45
C LEU A 29 -11.44 -2.30 -0.29
N ASP A 30 -10.40 -1.61 0.17
CA ASP A 30 -9.07 -1.66 -0.44
C ASP A 30 -8.08 -2.24 0.57
N LEU A 31 -7.32 -3.25 0.13
CA LEU A 31 -6.24 -3.87 0.88
C LEU A 31 -4.93 -3.61 0.15
N ALA A 32 -3.99 -2.93 0.78
CA ALA A 32 -2.67 -2.64 0.24
C ALA A 32 -1.56 -3.19 1.13
N THR A 33 -0.42 -3.51 0.52
CA THR A 33 0.81 -3.94 1.18
C THR A 33 2.00 -3.20 0.58
N PRO A 34 2.86 -2.56 1.40
CA PRO A 34 4.09 -1.95 0.91
C PRO A 34 5.06 -3.06 0.50
N LEU A 35 5.56 -2.99 -0.74
CA LEU A 35 6.58 -3.91 -1.25
C LEU A 35 8.00 -3.36 -1.05
N ARG A 36 8.15 -2.03 -1.07
CA ARG A 36 9.40 -1.34 -0.84
C ARG A 36 9.21 -0.06 -0.02
N ARG A 37 9.98 0.06 1.05
CA ARG A 37 9.98 1.17 2.02
C ARG A 37 11.33 1.91 2.00
N PRO A 38 11.43 3.09 1.38
CA PRO A 38 12.68 3.84 1.26
C PRO A 38 13.14 4.46 2.60
N ASP A 39 12.22 4.59 3.55
CA ASP A 39 12.45 5.05 4.92
C ASP A 39 13.27 4.07 5.78
N LEU A 40 13.47 2.83 5.32
CA LEU A 40 14.28 1.82 5.99
C LEU A 40 15.76 1.82 5.53
N PRO A 41 16.68 1.27 6.36
CA PRO A 41 18.08 1.07 5.99
C PRO A 41 18.25 0.26 4.70
N ALA A 42 19.34 0.50 3.97
CA ALA A 42 19.55 0.00 2.59
C ALA A 42 19.56 -1.54 2.38
N GLY A 43 19.40 -2.36 3.42
CA GLY A 43 19.18 -3.81 3.33
C GLY A 43 17.74 -4.26 3.62
N ASP A 44 16.96 -3.44 4.33
CA ASP A 44 15.65 -3.81 4.89
C ASP A 44 14.48 -3.17 4.12
N ARG A 45 14.79 -2.49 3.01
CA ARG A 45 13.79 -1.73 2.23
C ARG A 45 12.76 -2.63 1.56
N TRP A 46 13.07 -3.90 1.32
CA TRP A 46 12.14 -4.85 0.70
C TRP A 46 11.42 -5.65 1.77
N THR A 47 10.09 -5.57 1.76
CA THR A 47 9.26 -6.20 2.80
C THR A 47 9.06 -7.71 2.62
N PHE A 48 9.59 -8.29 1.53
CA PHE A 48 9.48 -9.72 1.22
C PHE A 48 10.44 -10.61 2.02
N ASP A 49 11.54 -10.06 2.52
CA ASP A 49 12.59 -10.80 3.22
C ASP A 49 12.41 -10.75 4.76
N ASP A 50 11.30 -10.15 5.20
CA ASP A 50 10.97 -10.04 6.62
C ASP A 50 10.54 -11.43 7.14
N GLN A 51 11.41 -12.08 7.92
CA GLN A 51 11.15 -13.43 8.45
C GLN A 51 9.99 -13.46 9.46
N GLN A 52 9.59 -12.31 9.99
CA GLN A 52 8.43 -12.16 10.85
C GLN A 52 7.57 -10.98 10.37
N PRO A 53 6.85 -11.15 9.24
CA PRO A 53 6.06 -10.07 8.69
C PRO A 53 4.97 -9.71 9.70
N ARG A 54 5.12 -8.57 10.38
CA ARG A 54 4.10 -8.06 11.28
C ARG A 54 2.91 -7.66 10.43
N LEU A 55 1.80 -8.41 10.55
CA LEU A 55 0.58 -8.14 9.79
C LEU A 55 0.14 -6.67 9.90
N SER A 56 0.38 -6.02 11.04
CA SER A 56 0.07 -4.61 11.28
C SER A 56 0.86 -3.63 10.41
N ASP A 57 2.09 -3.97 10.04
CA ASP A 57 3.03 -3.06 9.38
C ASP A 57 3.01 -3.26 7.86
N ASN A 58 2.51 -4.43 7.43
CA ASN A 58 2.54 -4.89 6.05
C ASN A 58 1.15 -4.90 5.39
N PHE A 59 0.06 -4.66 6.13
CA PHE A 59 -1.29 -4.58 5.55
C PHE A 59 -2.00 -3.30 5.95
N ILE A 60 -2.44 -2.56 4.92
CA ILE A 60 -3.21 -1.33 5.05
C ILE A 60 -4.62 -1.63 4.53
N LEU A 61 -5.60 -1.60 5.44
CA LEU A 61 -7.01 -1.76 5.11
C LEU A 61 -7.68 -0.38 5.07
N ASN A 62 -8.27 -0.04 3.92
CA ASN A 62 -9.07 1.16 3.74
C ASN A 62 -10.52 0.78 3.43
N PHE A 63 -11.45 1.43 4.11
CA PHE A 63 -12.88 1.26 3.91
C PHE A 63 -13.53 2.62 3.63
N ALA A 64 -14.33 2.70 2.58
CA ALA A 64 -14.99 3.94 2.20
C ALA A 64 -16.46 3.70 1.80
N ILE A 65 -17.31 4.65 2.18
CA ILE A 65 -18.71 4.74 1.77
C ILE A 65 -18.93 6.11 1.13
N GLY A 66 -19.57 6.14 -0.04
CA GLY A 66 -19.92 7.37 -0.76
C GLY A 66 -21.36 7.36 -1.26
N TYR A 67 -21.85 8.52 -1.69
CA TYR A 67 -23.12 8.68 -2.38
C TYR A 67 -22.88 8.98 -3.86
N PRO A 68 -23.61 8.34 -4.79
CA PRO A 68 -23.57 8.70 -6.21
C PRO A 68 -24.31 10.03 -6.39
N PHE A 69 -23.59 11.10 -6.74
CA PHE A 69 -24.16 12.41 -7.08
C PHE A 69 -24.39 12.54 -8.59
#